data_AF-A0A815VFS5-F1
#
_entry.id   AF-A0A815VFS5-F1
#
_cell.length_a   1.000
_cell.length_b   1.000
_cell.length_c   1.000
_cell.angle_alpha   90.00
_cell.angle_beta   90.00
_cell.angle_gamma   90.00
#
_symmetry.space_group_name_H-M   'P 1'
#
loop_
_entity.id
_entity.type
_entity.pdbx_description
1 polymer ?
#
loop_
_entity_poly.entity_id
_entity_poly.type
_entity_poly.pdbx_seq_one_letter_code
_entity_poly.pdbx_strand_id
1 'polypeptide(L)'
;MDFELLLNEILLDLFDYFDGIDLLRAFYSLNYRFNDLLYNQFRLYRFNFSSISKRDFDMICQQHLPFITQRVISLSFTDNYDIPEQVNLFLS
;
A
#
# COMPACT_ATOMS: atom_id res chain seq x y z
N MET A 1 10.73 -14.25 16.81
CA MET A 1 9.25 -14.29 16.87
C MET A 1 8.83 -14.71 15.47
N ASP A 2 8.22 -15.88 15.33
CA ASP A 2 7.95 -16.46 14.00
C ASP A 2 6.64 -15.89 13.49
N PHE A 3 6.69 -14.67 12.98
CA PHE A 3 5.53 -13.95 12.46
C PHE A 3 4.78 -14.74 11.38
N GLU A 4 5.51 -15.58 10.65
CA GLU A 4 4.99 -16.50 9.64
C GLU A 4 4.14 -17.65 10.22
N LEU A 5 4.12 -17.87 11.54
CA LEU A 5 3.28 -18.86 12.20
C LEU A 5 1.92 -18.30 12.65
N LEU A 6 1.73 -16.98 12.59
CA LEU A 6 0.43 -16.36 12.89
C LEU A 6 -0.63 -16.88 11.90
N LEU A 7 -1.88 -16.95 12.33
CA LEU A 7 -3.01 -17.30 11.46
C LEU A 7 -3.30 -16.19 10.46
N ASN A 8 -3.85 -16.53 9.29
CA ASN A 8 -4.21 -15.55 8.26
C ASN A 8 -5.14 -14.47 8.81
N GLU A 9 -6.13 -14.84 9.62
CA GLU A 9 -7.10 -13.91 10.22
C GLU A 9 -6.41 -12.85 11.07
N ILE A 10 -5.46 -13.25 11.93
CA ILE A 10 -4.70 -12.32 12.76
C ILE A 10 -3.82 -11.39 11.92
N LEU A 11 -3.25 -11.89 10.83
CA LEU A 11 -2.47 -11.07 9.91
C LEU A 11 -3.36 -10.06 9.17
N LEU A 12 -4.55 -10.48 8.72
CA LEU A 12 -5.50 -9.60 8.05
C LEU A 12 -6.03 -8.51 8.99
N ASP A 13 -6.33 -8.86 10.24
CA ASP A 13 -6.72 -7.89 11.27
C ASP A 13 -5.59 -6.90 11.56
N LEU A 14 -4.33 -7.36 11.55
CA LEU A 14 -3.17 -6.49 11.68
C LEU A 14 -3.01 -5.56 10.47
N PHE A 15 -3.27 -6.06 9.25
CA PHE A 15 -3.12 -5.27 8.02
C PHE A 15 -4.02 -4.03 8.01
N ASP A 16 -5.18 -4.07 8.68
CA ASP A 16 -6.10 -2.94 8.80
C ASP A 16 -5.51 -1.74 9.57
N TYR A 17 -4.40 -1.92 10.31
CA TYR A 17 -3.70 -0.84 11.02
C TYR A 17 -2.67 -0.09 10.17
N PHE A 18 -2.36 -0.59 8.97
CA PHE A 18 -1.42 0.05 8.05
C PHE A 18 -2.15 0.80 6.95
N ASP A 19 -1.55 1.89 6.45
CA ASP A 19 -1.91 2.35 5.12
C ASP A 19 -1.32 1.42 4.05
N GLY A 20 -1.88 1.48 2.85
CA GLY A 20 -1.54 0.58 1.76
C GLY A 20 -0.07 0.64 1.34
N ILE A 21 0.60 1.79 1.48
CA ILE A 21 2.02 1.95 1.15
C ILE A 21 2.86 1.19 2.17
N ASP A 22 2.63 1.45 3.44
CA ASP A 22 3.35 0.80 4.54
C ASP A 22 3.12 -0.71 4.53
N LEU A 23 1.88 -1.12 4.24
CA LEU A 23 1.51 -2.53 4.13
C LEU A 23 2.28 -3.23 3.01
N LEU A 24 2.31 -2.63 1.81
CA LEU A 24 3.05 -3.20 0.67
C LEU A 24 4.55 -3.21 0.96
N ARG A 25 5.13 -2.12 1.48
CA ARG A 25 6.55 -2.06 1.82
C ARG A 25 6.96 -3.10 2.86
N ALA A 26 6.12 -3.34 3.86
CA ALA A 26 6.43 -4.25 4.95
C ALA A 26 6.28 -5.73 4.55
N PHE A 27 5.27 -6.09 3.76
CA PHE A 27 4.88 -7.50 3.57
C PHE A 27 5.01 -8.02 2.15
N TYR A 28 5.12 -7.16 1.13
CA TYR A 28 5.33 -7.61 -0.24
C TYR A 28 6.69 -8.29 -0.41
N SER A 29 6.70 -9.38 -1.19
CA SER A 29 7.90 -10.13 -1.54
C SER A 29 8.64 -10.80 -0.37
N LEU A 30 8.06 -10.82 0.84
CA LEU A 30 8.60 -11.60 1.95
C LEU A 30 8.44 -13.10 1.72
N ASN A 31 7.23 -13.54 1.38
CA ASN A 31 6.94 -14.91 0.96
C ASN A 31 5.63 -14.99 0.16
N TYR A 32 5.36 -16.16 -0.43
CA TYR A 32 4.16 -16.38 -1.26
C TYR A 32 2.86 -16.16 -0.49
N ARG A 33 2.84 -16.53 0.79
CA ARG A 33 1.66 -16.46 1.64
C ARG A 33 1.27 -15.01 1.90
N PHE A 34 2.22 -14.14 2.23
CA PHE A 34 1.95 -12.72 2.40
C PHE A 34 1.51 -12.07 1.09
N ASN A 35 2.13 -12.43 -0.03
CA ASN A 35 1.69 -11.93 -1.33
C ASN A 35 0.22 -12.36 -1.62
N ASP A 36 -0.15 -13.60 -1.33
CA ASP A 36 -1.53 -14.07 -1.47
C ASP A 36 -2.49 -13.30 -0.55
N LEU A 37 -2.08 -13.05 0.69
CA LEU A 37 -2.87 -12.26 1.64
C LEU A 37 -3.10 -10.84 1.12
N LEU A 38 -2.07 -10.15 0.65
CA LEU A 38 -2.18 -8.81 0.08
C LEU A 38 -3.08 -8.81 -1.18
N TYR A 39 -2.76 -9.64 -2.16
CA TYR A 39 -3.39 -9.56 -3.48
C TYR A 39 -4.72 -10.31 -3.61
N ASN A 40 -5.06 -11.24 -2.71
CA ASN A 40 -6.29 -12.02 -2.87
C ASN A 40 -7.24 -11.95 -1.68
N GLN A 41 -6.74 -11.74 -0.45
CA GLN A 41 -7.56 -11.85 0.76
C GLN A 41 -7.82 -10.51 1.47
N PHE A 42 -6.86 -9.59 1.40
CA PHE A 42 -6.99 -8.28 2.03
C PHE A 42 -8.06 -7.45 1.33
N ARG A 43 -8.88 -6.77 2.14
CA ARG A 43 -10.18 -6.27 1.71
C ARG A 43 -10.09 -4.93 1.01
N LEU A 44 -9.56 -3.91 1.71
CA LEU A 44 -9.65 -2.53 1.26
C LEU A 44 -8.34 -1.78 1.53
N TYR A 45 -7.83 -1.13 0.50
CA TYR A 45 -6.61 -0.33 0.56
C TYR A 45 -6.93 1.16 0.69
N ARG A 46 -6.21 1.82 1.60
CA ARG A 46 -6.13 3.28 1.72
C ARG A 46 -4.70 3.69 1.47
N PHE A 47 -4.44 4.46 0.42
CA PHE A 47 -3.08 4.91 0.11
C PHE A 47 -2.90 6.37 0.53
N ASN A 48 -1.87 6.62 1.33
CA ASN A 48 -1.49 7.97 1.73
C ASN A 48 -0.19 8.40 1.04
N PHE A 49 -0.31 9.08 -0.09
CA PHE A 49 0.83 9.52 -0.90
C PHE A 49 1.45 10.86 -0.45
N SER A 50 0.95 11.45 0.63
CA SER A 50 1.36 12.79 1.08
C SER A 50 2.85 12.94 1.37
N SER A 51 3.54 11.87 1.75
CA SER A 51 4.95 11.93 2.20
C SER A 51 5.86 10.94 1.47
N ILE A 52 5.53 10.55 0.24
CA ILE A 52 6.35 9.62 -0.55
C ILE A 52 7.07 10.28 -1.72
N SER A 53 8.14 9.64 -2.19
CA SER A 53 8.83 10.07 -3.39
C SER A 53 8.04 9.74 -4.66
N LYS A 54 8.23 10.51 -5.74
CA LYS A 54 7.62 10.19 -7.05
C LYS A 54 8.02 8.81 -7.57
N ARG A 55 9.26 8.39 -7.30
CA ARG A 55 9.72 7.05 -7.66
C ARG A 55 8.91 5.96 -6.96
N ASP A 56 8.64 6.11 -5.66
CA ASP A 56 7.85 5.13 -4.91
C ASP A 56 6.39 5.14 -5.36
N PHE A 57 5.86 6.32 -5.69
CA PHE A 57 4.53 6.48 -6.23
C PHE A 57 4.39 5.70 -7.54
N ASP A 58 5.28 5.96 -8.50
CA ASP A 58 5.31 5.30 -9.80
C ASP A 58 5.45 3.78 -9.65
N MET A 59 6.31 3.33 -8.73
CA MET A 59 6.48 1.92 -8.43
C MET A 59 5.17 1.28 -7.93
N ILE A 60 4.49 1.89 -6.96
CA ILE A 60 3.22 1.37 -6.43
C ILE A 60 2.15 1.35 -7.53
N CYS A 61 2.07 2.44 -8.29
CA CYS A 61 1.13 2.58 -9.40
C CYS A 61 1.34 1.52 -10.49
N GLN A 62 2.60 1.19 -10.82
CA GLN A 62 2.91 0.22 -11.87
C GLN A 62 2.85 -1.24 -11.39
N GLN A 63 3.34 -1.51 -10.18
CA GLN A 63 3.54 -2.88 -9.69
C GLN A 63 2.36 -3.44 -8.90
N HIS A 64 1.59 -2.60 -8.22
CA HIS A 64 0.62 -3.07 -7.24
C HIS A 64 -0.79 -2.65 -7.56
N LEU A 65 -1.00 -1.38 -7.90
CA LEU A 65 -2.31 -0.83 -8.20
C LEU A 65 -3.11 -1.70 -9.18
N PRO A 66 -2.57 -2.17 -10.33
CA PRO A 66 -3.34 -2.93 -11.31
C PRO A 66 -3.99 -4.20 -10.76
N PHE A 67 -3.41 -4.80 -9.72
CA PHE A 67 -3.92 -6.03 -9.08
C PHE A 67 -4.93 -5.74 -7.96
N ILE A 68 -4.97 -4.51 -7.46
CA ILE A 68 -5.75 -4.16 -6.26
C ILE A 68 -6.68 -2.95 -6.47
N THR A 69 -6.72 -2.33 -7.65
CA THR A 69 -7.49 -1.10 -7.93
C THR A 69 -8.95 -1.21 -7.48
N GLN A 70 -9.61 -2.35 -7.72
CA GLN A 70 -11.00 -2.58 -7.34
C GLN A 70 -11.25 -2.56 -5.82
N ARG A 71 -10.18 -2.68 -5.03
CA ARG A 71 -10.18 -2.67 -3.56
C ARG A 71 -9.61 -1.38 -2.98
N VAL A 72 -9.25 -0.40 -3.81
CA VAL A 72 -8.79 0.91 -3.34
C VAL A 72 -9.99 1.79 -3.02
N ILE A 73 -10.08 2.24 -1.76
CA ILE A 73 -11.20 3.08 -1.30
C ILE A 73 -10.83 4.54 -1.13
N SER A 74 -9.55 4.86 -0.91
CA SER A 74 -9.11 6.24 -0.78
C SER A 74 -7.65 6.40 -1.23
N LEU A 75 -7.40 7.50 -1.92
CA LEU A 75 -6.07 8.00 -2.23
C LEU A 75 -5.96 9.40 -1.59
N SER A 76 -4.94 9.60 -0.76
CA SER A 76 -4.66 10.89 -0.14
C SER A 76 -3.39 11.47 -0.73
N PHE A 77 -3.45 12.76 -1.07
CA PHE A 77 -2.35 13.54 -1.60
C PHE A 77 -2.23 14.82 -0.78
N THR A 78 -1.06 15.45 -0.74
CA THR A 78 -0.90 16.72 -0.03
C THR A 78 0.05 17.64 -0.78
N ASP A 79 -0.47 18.79 -1.17
CA ASP A 79 0.35 19.95 -1.51
C ASP A 79 0.60 20.73 -0.20
N ASN A 80 1.77 20.56 0.39
CA ASN A 80 2.20 21.34 1.54
C ASN A 80 3.41 22.20 1.19
N TYR A 81 3.79 23.11 2.09
CA TYR A 81 4.94 24.00 1.88
C TYR A 81 6.25 23.25 1.62
N ASP A 82 6.40 22.05 2.17
CA ASP A 82 7.60 21.23 2.01
C ASP A 82 7.61 20.45 0.68
N ILE A 83 6.44 20.15 0.11
CA ILE A 83 6.25 19.41 -1.14
C ILE A 83 5.16 20.09 -1.98
N PRO A 84 5.42 21.30 -2.51
CA PRO A 84 4.47 22.00 -3.35
C PRO A 84 4.27 21.24 -4.68
N GLU A 85 3.07 21.33 -5.24
CA GLU A 85 2.71 20.77 -6.56
C GLU A 85 2.79 19.24 -6.67
N GLN A 86 2.81 18.52 -5.55
CA GLN A 86 2.81 17.05 -5.51
C GLN A 86 1.66 16.46 -6.34
N VAL A 87 0.46 17.04 -6.26
CA VAL A 87 -0.69 16.59 -7.05
C VAL A 87 -0.42 16.73 -8.55
N ASN A 88 0.09 17.87 -8.99
CA ASN A 88 0.41 18.11 -10.41
C ASN A 88 1.54 17.17 -10.88
N LEU A 89 2.54 16.94 -10.04
CA LEU A 89 3.62 16.00 -10.31
C LEU A 89 3.13 14.55 -10.48
N PHE A 90 2.06 14.14 -9.80
CA PHE A 90 1.51 12.79 -9.93
C PHE A 90 0.47 12.65 -11.05
N LEU A 91 -0.06 13.77 -11.55
CA LEU A 91 -0.98 13.81 -12.70
C LEU A 91 -0.28 14.02 -14.05
N SER A 92 0.98 14.48 -14.05
CA SER A 92 1.82 14.68 -15.24
C SER A 92 2.43 13.38 -15.76
#